data_AF-A0A3N5QQK8-F1
#
_entry.id   AF-A0A3N5QQK8-F1
#
_cell.length_a   1.000
_cell.length_b   1.000
_cell.length_c   1.000
_cell.angle_alpha   90.00
_cell.angle_beta   90.00
_cell.angle_gamma   90.00
#
_symmetry.space_group_name_H-M   'P 1'
#
loop_
_entity.id
_entity.type
_entity.pdbx_description
1 polymer ?
#
loop_
_entity_poly.entity_id
_entity_poly.type
_entity_poly.pdbx_seq_one_letter_code
_entity_poly.pdbx_strand_id
1 'polypeptide(L)'
;MEPNESIGIDAGFDHGVGSEGEPRSPSLPIGNLDGIVGLSLVGWAWNSDTPNLTVTVELSADGKPFARVEAGEFRDDLLTANIGNGRHAFRVSLPPELFNGYEHRISALDVDTGQMLSGAPVVFKMTDLFEGNVDALQGTVISGWVRHPKNTDESLSVTLIDNGKPVAIAIADQPFEGGGNHRFRIPLPASSLNGLPHLFAVWVMDPPFLVGEVSVVVPSVLTPEDVLRRNCGPNFRSYLAPSGQFRYESLRRQLKMIARQAGKGGVWNDATVAATVAQLATVHEEVIRGFGTQRKDFPPLVFHKPANPRVSIVIPAHNKFAVTYNCLASLLLAPNEASFE
;
A
#
# COMPACT_ATOMS: atom_id res chain seq x y z
N MET A 1 -83.13 -34.32 77.42
CA MET A 1 -82.47 -33.14 76.82
C MET A 1 -81.62 -33.66 75.68
N GLU A 2 -82.07 -33.47 74.44
CA GLU A 2 -81.18 -33.48 73.27
C GLU A 2 -80.30 -32.21 73.27
N PRO A 3 -79.39 -31.96 72.30
CA PRO A 3 -78.69 -32.81 71.30
C PRO A 3 -77.15 -32.57 71.31
N ASN A 4 -76.33 -33.24 70.46
CA ASN A 4 -75.57 -32.57 69.37
C ASN A 4 -74.64 -33.48 68.55
N GLU A 5 -74.51 -33.12 67.28
CA GLU A 5 -73.80 -33.73 66.14
C GLU A 5 -72.28 -33.44 66.04
N SER A 6 -71.68 -33.93 64.93
CA SER A 6 -70.40 -33.63 64.22
C SER A 6 -69.25 -34.64 64.44
N ILE A 7 -68.72 -35.42 63.46
CA ILE A 7 -68.24 -35.29 62.04
C ILE A 7 -66.81 -34.73 61.89
N GLY A 8 -65.95 -35.49 61.16
CA GLY A 8 -64.66 -35.12 60.54
C GLY A 8 -63.61 -36.25 60.73
N ILE A 9 -63.27 -37.17 59.81
CA ILE A 9 -62.68 -37.18 58.44
C ILE A 9 -61.20 -36.72 58.34
N ASP A 10 -60.39 -37.60 57.72
CA ASP A 10 -59.08 -37.44 57.03
C ASP A 10 -57.78 -37.42 57.86
N ALA A 11 -56.62 -37.91 57.40
CA ALA A 11 -56.18 -38.42 56.11
C ALA A 11 -54.95 -39.35 56.30
N GLY A 12 -54.70 -40.23 55.32
CA GLY A 12 -53.50 -41.07 55.24
C GLY A 12 -52.23 -40.29 54.92
N PHE A 13 -51.13 -40.69 55.55
CA PHE A 13 -49.77 -40.27 55.20
C PHE A 13 -49.15 -41.29 54.25
N ASP A 14 -49.15 -40.94 52.95
CA ASP A 14 -48.35 -41.59 51.92
C ASP A 14 -46.97 -40.90 51.87
N HIS A 15 -45.91 -41.64 52.19
CA HIS A 15 -44.54 -41.18 52.04
C HIS A 15 -44.08 -41.37 50.60
N GLY A 16 -44.44 -40.41 49.74
CA GLY A 16 -43.84 -40.27 48.41
C GLY A 16 -42.35 -39.94 48.53
N VAL A 17 -41.51 -40.92 48.24
CA VAL A 17 -40.07 -40.75 48.00
C VAL A 17 -39.91 -39.92 46.72
N GLY A 18 -39.42 -38.70 46.88
CA GLY A 18 -39.05 -37.85 45.75
C GLY A 18 -37.96 -38.52 44.92
N SER A 19 -38.23 -38.68 43.63
CA SER A 19 -37.23 -39.05 42.63
C SER A 19 -36.21 -37.92 42.52
N GLU A 20 -35.05 -38.07 43.16
CA GLU A 20 -33.86 -37.28 42.83
C GLU A 20 -33.51 -37.59 41.37
N GLY A 21 -33.71 -36.60 40.49
CA GLY A 21 -33.42 -36.73 39.06
C GLY A 21 -31.94 -37.01 38.84
N GLU A 22 -31.64 -37.97 37.96
CA GLU A 22 -30.29 -38.21 37.47
C GLU A 22 -29.64 -36.89 36.99
N PRO A 23 -28.33 -36.69 37.24
CA PRO A 23 -27.63 -35.52 36.70
C PRO A 23 -27.73 -35.54 35.18
N ARG A 24 -28.39 -34.53 34.60
CA ARG A 24 -28.44 -34.32 33.15
C ARG A 24 -27.00 -34.23 32.63
N SER A 25 -26.66 -35.05 31.64
CA SER A 25 -25.40 -34.91 30.90
C SER A 25 -25.29 -33.47 30.37
N PRO A 26 -24.12 -32.82 30.48
CA PRO A 26 -23.96 -31.46 30.00
C PRO A 26 -24.30 -31.40 28.51
N SER A 27 -25.19 -30.47 28.18
CA SER A 27 -25.55 -30.14 26.82
C SER A 27 -24.34 -29.52 26.11
N LEU A 28 -24.08 -30.01 24.90
CA LEU A 28 -23.04 -29.42 24.06
C LEU A 28 -23.51 -28.07 23.52
N PRO A 29 -22.64 -27.04 23.49
CA PRO A 29 -22.96 -25.77 22.86
C PRO A 29 -23.39 -25.97 21.41
N ILE A 30 -24.44 -25.27 21.01
CA ILE A 30 -24.87 -25.18 19.61
C ILE A 30 -24.41 -23.84 19.04
N GLY A 31 -24.17 -23.80 17.74
CA GLY A 31 -23.78 -22.56 17.07
C GLY A 31 -23.72 -22.74 15.57
N ASN A 32 -23.77 -21.62 14.85
CA ASN A 32 -23.66 -21.57 13.41
C ASN A 32 -22.65 -20.49 13.00
N LEU A 33 -21.84 -20.81 12.00
CA LEU A 33 -21.03 -19.88 11.25
C LEU A 33 -21.85 -19.43 10.04
N ASP A 34 -22.43 -18.23 10.11
CA ASP A 34 -23.35 -17.74 9.09
C ASP A 34 -22.62 -17.41 7.78
N GLY A 35 -21.34 -17.05 7.88
CA GLY A 35 -20.47 -16.77 6.73
C GLY A 35 -19.73 -15.46 6.88
N ILE A 36 -19.42 -14.84 5.73
CA ILE A 36 -18.66 -13.60 5.64
C ILE A 36 -19.56 -12.50 5.12
N VAL A 37 -19.62 -11.40 5.87
CA VAL A 37 -20.36 -10.19 5.51
C VAL A 37 -19.36 -9.03 5.48
N GLY A 38 -19.11 -8.49 4.28
CA GLY A 38 -18.00 -7.55 4.05
C GLY A 38 -16.66 -8.23 4.34
N LEU A 39 -15.89 -7.70 5.29
CA LEU A 39 -14.67 -8.32 5.83
C LEU A 39 -14.85 -9.04 7.14
N SER A 40 -16.09 -9.20 7.61
CA SER A 40 -16.32 -9.79 8.92
C SER A 40 -16.88 -11.18 8.79
N LEU A 41 -16.27 -12.10 9.51
CA LEU A 41 -16.86 -13.39 9.81
C LEU A 41 -17.95 -13.20 10.87
N VAL A 42 -19.14 -13.72 10.60
CA VAL A 42 -20.30 -13.59 11.48
C VAL A 42 -20.88 -14.95 11.82
N GLY A 43 -21.40 -15.07 13.03
CA GLY A 43 -22.04 -16.29 13.50
C GLY A 43 -22.60 -16.12 14.91
N TRP A 44 -22.99 -17.24 15.51
CA TRP A 44 -23.49 -17.29 16.88
C TRP A 44 -23.17 -18.61 17.55
N ALA A 45 -23.08 -18.60 18.89
CA ALA A 45 -22.84 -19.78 19.71
C ALA A 45 -23.51 -19.63 21.08
N TRP A 46 -24.19 -20.68 21.53
CA TRP A 46 -24.99 -20.70 22.75
C TRP A 46 -24.93 -22.06 23.45
N ASN A 47 -24.88 -22.03 24.78
CA ASN A 47 -24.94 -23.21 25.63
C ASN A 47 -26.21 -23.16 26.50
N SER A 48 -27.06 -24.17 26.39
CA SER A 48 -28.31 -24.26 27.15
C SER A 48 -28.14 -24.47 28.66
N ASP A 49 -27.00 -25.03 29.11
CA ASP A 49 -26.74 -25.20 30.54
C ASP A 49 -26.35 -23.87 31.22
N THR A 50 -25.82 -22.93 30.44
CA THR A 50 -25.45 -21.58 30.89
C THR A 50 -26.09 -20.53 29.98
N PRO A 51 -27.43 -20.41 29.97
CA PRO A 51 -28.17 -19.77 28.89
C PRO A 51 -27.96 -18.25 28.77
N ASN A 52 -27.33 -17.61 29.77
CA ASN A 52 -27.01 -16.18 29.79
C ASN A 52 -25.51 -15.90 29.73
N LEU A 53 -24.65 -16.93 29.71
CA LEU A 53 -23.21 -16.76 29.54
C LEU A 53 -22.86 -16.79 28.05
N THR A 54 -21.84 -16.01 27.69
CA THR A 54 -21.29 -15.99 26.35
C THR A 54 -20.45 -17.26 26.13
N VAL A 55 -20.51 -17.80 24.90
CA VAL A 55 -19.63 -18.90 24.47
C VAL A 55 -18.41 -18.30 23.78
N THR A 56 -17.21 -18.81 24.08
CA THR A 56 -15.98 -18.35 23.44
C THR A 56 -15.70 -19.18 22.19
N VAL A 57 -15.58 -18.53 21.05
CA VAL A 57 -15.32 -19.16 19.76
C VAL A 57 -13.88 -18.88 19.31
N GLU A 58 -13.13 -19.91 18.96
CA GLU A 58 -11.84 -19.79 18.28
C GLU A 58 -12.03 -19.88 16.77
N LEU A 59 -11.47 -18.88 16.07
CA LEU A 59 -11.49 -18.78 14.62
C LEU A 59 -10.11 -19.08 14.07
N SER A 60 -10.07 -19.94 13.05
CA SER A 60 -8.83 -20.32 12.37
C SER A 60 -9.00 -20.27 10.86
N ALA A 61 -7.91 -19.98 10.15
CA ALA A 61 -7.83 -20.04 8.70
C ALA A 61 -6.74 -21.05 8.33
N ASP A 62 -7.10 -22.04 7.51
CA ASP A 62 -6.22 -23.14 7.09
C ASP A 62 -5.53 -23.86 8.27
N GLY A 63 -6.28 -24.00 9.38
CA GLY A 63 -5.81 -24.62 10.61
C GLY A 63 -4.94 -23.72 11.50
N LYS A 64 -4.67 -22.46 11.13
CA LYS A 64 -3.97 -21.49 11.97
C LYS A 64 -4.97 -20.58 12.70
N PRO A 65 -5.04 -20.62 14.05
CA PRO A 65 -5.87 -19.70 14.81
C PRO A 65 -5.47 -18.24 14.58
N PHE A 66 -6.45 -17.37 14.39
CA PHE A 66 -6.23 -15.93 14.23
C PHE A 66 -7.05 -15.07 15.19
N ALA A 67 -8.14 -15.59 15.77
CA ALA A 67 -8.94 -14.85 16.73
C ALA A 67 -9.63 -15.78 17.75
N ARG A 68 -9.91 -15.23 18.93
CA ARG A 68 -10.85 -15.78 19.91
C ARG A 68 -11.85 -14.68 20.25
N VAL A 69 -13.14 -15.00 20.25
CA VAL A 69 -14.22 -14.02 20.43
C VAL A 69 -15.30 -14.57 21.34
N GLU A 70 -15.80 -13.74 22.25
CA GLU A 70 -16.99 -14.06 23.03
C GLU A 70 -18.24 -13.74 22.20
N ALA A 71 -19.13 -14.71 22.05
CA ALA A 71 -20.39 -14.55 21.37
C ALA A 71 -21.37 -13.78 22.27
N GLY A 72 -21.26 -12.45 22.31
CA GLY A 72 -22.03 -11.55 23.18
C GLY A 72 -22.82 -10.44 22.47
N GLU A 73 -22.75 -10.37 21.14
CA GLU A 73 -23.55 -9.42 20.35
C GLU A 73 -25.02 -9.83 20.35
N PHE A 74 -25.91 -8.83 20.43
CA PHE A 74 -27.35 -9.03 20.40
C PHE A 74 -27.85 -9.24 18.97
N ARG A 75 -28.71 -10.24 18.76
CA ARG A 75 -29.56 -10.35 17.57
C ARG A 75 -30.99 -10.71 17.95
N ASP A 76 -31.93 -10.07 17.26
CA ASP A 76 -33.38 -10.22 17.48
C ASP A 76 -33.90 -11.61 17.08
N ASP A 77 -33.32 -12.21 16.03
CA ASP A 77 -33.67 -13.55 15.57
C ASP A 77 -33.29 -14.63 16.58
N LEU A 78 -32.14 -14.48 17.26
CA LEU A 78 -31.72 -15.37 18.34
C LEU A 78 -32.67 -15.29 19.54
N LEU A 79 -33.08 -14.07 19.93
CA LEU A 79 -34.05 -13.87 21.01
C LEU A 79 -35.41 -14.51 20.65
N THR A 80 -35.89 -14.27 19.44
CA THR A 80 -37.16 -14.82 18.93
C THR A 80 -37.13 -16.35 18.84
N ALA A 81 -35.96 -16.93 18.57
CA ALA A 81 -35.73 -18.38 18.56
C ALA A 81 -35.56 -19.00 19.96
N ASN A 82 -35.74 -18.23 21.05
CA ASN A 82 -35.49 -18.64 22.44
C ASN A 82 -34.03 -19.09 22.70
N ILE A 83 -33.06 -18.51 22.00
CA ILE A 83 -31.64 -18.72 22.25
C ILE A 83 -31.19 -17.70 23.31
N GLY A 84 -31.27 -18.13 24.58
CA GLY A 84 -30.84 -17.34 25.73
C GLY A 84 -31.50 -15.96 25.81
N ASN A 85 -30.69 -14.92 25.98
CA ASN A 85 -31.13 -13.52 26.02
C ASN A 85 -30.93 -12.79 24.67
N GLY A 86 -30.68 -13.53 23.59
CA GLY A 86 -30.35 -13.00 22.26
C GLY A 86 -28.93 -12.45 22.11
N ARG A 87 -28.12 -12.40 23.18
CA ARG A 87 -26.72 -11.93 23.16
C ARG A 87 -25.74 -13.07 22.98
N HIS A 88 -25.86 -13.75 21.86
CA HIS A 88 -25.09 -14.96 21.55
C HIS A 88 -24.42 -14.91 20.18
N ALA A 89 -24.34 -13.72 19.57
CA ALA A 89 -23.71 -13.51 18.27
C ALA A 89 -22.26 -13.04 18.40
N PHE A 90 -21.47 -13.28 17.37
CA PHE A 90 -20.12 -12.72 17.23
C PHE A 90 -19.91 -12.15 15.83
N ARG A 91 -19.02 -11.16 15.77
CA ARG A 91 -18.50 -10.57 14.53
C ARG A 91 -17.00 -10.35 14.68
N VAL A 92 -16.21 -10.84 13.74
CA VAL A 92 -14.75 -10.70 13.76
C VAL A 92 -14.23 -10.33 12.39
N SER A 93 -13.42 -9.27 12.29
CA SER A 93 -12.75 -8.89 11.05
C SER A 93 -11.72 -9.94 10.63
N LEU A 94 -11.72 -10.26 9.33
CA LEU A 94 -10.73 -11.16 8.75
C LEU A 94 -9.34 -10.50 8.75
N PRO A 95 -8.29 -11.25 9.08
CA PRO A 95 -6.93 -10.73 9.10
C PRO A 95 -6.44 -10.43 7.67
N PRO A 96 -5.66 -9.35 7.45
CA PRO A 96 -5.22 -8.92 6.11
C PRO A 96 -4.46 -9.97 5.31
N GLU A 97 -3.83 -10.93 5.99
CA GLU A 97 -3.08 -12.03 5.37
C GLU A 97 -3.95 -12.95 4.51
N LEU A 98 -5.27 -12.95 4.72
CA LEU A 98 -6.23 -13.73 3.92
C LEU A 98 -6.62 -13.02 2.61
N PHE A 99 -6.21 -11.77 2.41
CA PHE A 99 -6.56 -10.97 1.21
C PHE A 99 -5.53 -11.14 0.09
N ASN A 100 -5.01 -12.37 -0.07
CA ASN A 100 -3.92 -12.69 -0.99
C ASN A 100 -4.41 -13.30 -2.32
N GLY A 101 -5.73 -13.45 -2.49
CA GLY A 101 -6.35 -14.02 -3.71
C GLY A 101 -6.45 -15.55 -3.73
N TYR A 102 -5.86 -16.25 -2.77
CA TYR A 102 -6.01 -17.70 -2.61
C TYR A 102 -7.28 -18.06 -1.83
N GLU A 103 -7.72 -19.30 -2.00
CA GLU A 103 -8.81 -19.86 -1.20
C GLU A 103 -8.30 -20.21 0.20
N HIS A 104 -9.06 -19.77 1.21
CA HIS A 104 -8.82 -20.02 2.62
C HIS A 104 -10.00 -20.76 3.23
N ARG A 105 -9.74 -21.82 4.00
CA ARG A 105 -10.79 -22.54 4.76
C ARG A 105 -10.85 -21.98 6.17
N ILE A 106 -11.97 -21.32 6.49
CA ILE A 106 -12.20 -20.69 7.79
C ILE A 106 -13.04 -21.61 8.67
N SER A 107 -12.49 -21.99 9.81
CA SER A 107 -13.16 -22.83 10.81
C SER A 107 -13.50 -22.02 12.05
N ALA A 108 -14.60 -22.37 12.71
CA ALA A 108 -15.02 -21.83 13.98
C ALA A 108 -15.28 -22.98 14.96
N LEU A 109 -14.63 -22.96 16.12
CA LEU A 109 -14.73 -23.99 17.15
C LEU A 109 -15.11 -23.35 18.48
N ASP A 110 -15.97 -23.99 19.25
CA ASP A 110 -16.12 -23.68 20.67
C ASP A 110 -14.81 -24.03 21.41
N VAL A 111 -14.29 -23.10 22.20
CA VAL A 111 -13.01 -23.27 22.91
C VAL A 111 -13.09 -24.35 23.99
N ASP A 112 -14.25 -24.47 24.66
CA ASP A 112 -14.37 -25.34 25.82
C ASP A 112 -14.55 -26.80 25.41
N THR A 113 -15.37 -27.07 24.40
CA THR A 113 -15.65 -28.44 23.94
C THR A 113 -14.81 -28.87 22.74
N GLY A 114 -14.18 -27.92 22.02
CA GLY A 114 -13.52 -28.17 20.75
C GLY A 114 -14.49 -28.52 19.62
N GLN A 115 -15.81 -28.36 19.84
CA GLN A 115 -16.82 -28.68 18.84
C GLN A 115 -16.84 -27.62 17.74
N MET A 116 -16.82 -28.07 16.49
CA MET A 116 -16.96 -27.18 15.34
C MET A 116 -18.41 -26.68 15.23
N LEU A 117 -18.57 -25.37 15.03
CA LEU A 117 -19.88 -24.77 14.80
C LEU A 117 -20.47 -25.29 13.49
N SER A 118 -21.81 -25.37 13.41
CA SER A 118 -22.48 -25.67 12.15
C SER A 118 -22.17 -24.60 11.10
N GLY A 119 -22.20 -24.94 9.81
CA GLY A 119 -21.79 -24.02 8.73
C GLY A 119 -20.28 -23.86 8.53
N ALA A 120 -19.44 -24.29 9.48
CA ALA A 120 -17.98 -24.35 9.30
C ALA A 120 -17.53 -25.70 8.69
N PRO A 121 -16.42 -25.72 7.92
CA PRO A 121 -15.65 -24.57 7.47
C PRO A 121 -16.33 -23.81 6.32
N VAL A 122 -16.14 -22.49 6.29
CA VAL A 122 -16.50 -21.64 5.14
C VAL A 122 -15.27 -21.45 4.26
N VAL A 123 -15.43 -21.54 2.93
CA VAL A 123 -14.36 -21.21 1.98
C VAL A 123 -14.44 -19.72 1.67
N PHE A 124 -13.32 -19.02 1.84
CA PHE A 124 -13.17 -17.61 1.52
C PHE A 124 -12.15 -17.42 0.41
N LYS A 125 -12.49 -16.67 -0.62
CA LYS A 125 -11.53 -16.16 -1.60
C LYS A 125 -11.77 -14.68 -1.81
N MET A 126 -10.69 -13.89 -1.81
CA MET A 126 -10.81 -12.44 -1.97
C MET A 126 -11.53 -12.02 -3.27
N THR A 127 -11.42 -12.82 -4.34
CA THR A 127 -12.13 -12.57 -5.61
C THR A 127 -13.66 -12.70 -5.49
N ASP A 128 -14.17 -13.29 -4.42
CA ASP A 128 -15.62 -13.36 -4.17
C ASP A 128 -16.18 -12.01 -3.72
N LEU A 129 -15.31 -11.07 -3.30
CA LEU A 129 -15.66 -9.72 -2.91
C LEU A 129 -15.61 -8.76 -4.09
N PHE A 130 -14.56 -8.84 -4.92
CA PHE A 130 -14.42 -7.98 -6.10
C PHE A 130 -13.79 -8.73 -7.27
N GLU A 131 -14.18 -8.30 -8.46
CA GLU A 131 -13.51 -8.65 -9.71
C GLU A 131 -13.02 -7.35 -10.37
N GLY A 132 -11.86 -7.40 -11.02
CA GLY A 132 -11.37 -6.24 -11.73
C GLY A 132 -10.14 -6.54 -12.57
N ASN A 133 -9.80 -5.57 -13.41
CA ASN A 133 -8.61 -5.61 -14.25
C ASN A 133 -8.13 -4.18 -14.55
N VAL A 134 -6.82 -4.02 -14.72
CA VAL A 134 -6.22 -2.83 -15.33
C VAL A 134 -5.98 -3.14 -16.81
N ASP A 135 -6.57 -2.35 -17.71
CA ASP A 135 -6.50 -2.63 -19.15
C ASP A 135 -5.14 -2.24 -19.73
N ALA A 136 -4.79 -0.95 -19.62
CA ALA A 136 -3.55 -0.38 -20.15
C ALA A 136 -3.37 1.07 -19.67
N LEU A 137 -2.15 1.58 -19.86
CA LEU A 137 -1.90 3.03 -19.90
C LEU A 137 -2.19 3.54 -21.33
N GLN A 138 -3.23 4.36 -21.49
CA GLN A 138 -3.53 5.06 -22.75
C GLN A 138 -3.11 6.52 -22.63
N GLY A 139 -1.97 6.88 -23.26
CA GLY A 139 -1.38 8.20 -23.11
C GLY A 139 -0.94 8.45 -21.66
N THR A 140 -1.64 9.32 -20.94
CA THR A 140 -1.40 9.62 -19.52
C THR A 140 -2.56 9.15 -18.62
N VAL A 141 -3.39 8.22 -19.08
CA VAL A 141 -4.56 7.74 -18.33
C VAL A 141 -4.46 6.23 -18.13
N ILE A 142 -4.51 5.79 -16.88
CA ILE A 142 -4.70 4.38 -16.53
C ILE A 142 -6.20 4.10 -16.57
N SER A 143 -6.59 3.10 -17.34
CA SER A 143 -7.98 2.65 -17.41
C SER A 143 -8.10 1.19 -17.03
N GLY A 144 -9.27 0.83 -16.54
CA GLY A 144 -9.62 -0.53 -16.20
C GLY A 144 -11.07 -0.60 -15.73
N TRP A 145 -11.39 -1.69 -15.06
CA TRP A 145 -12.69 -1.90 -14.46
C TRP A 145 -12.58 -2.64 -13.14
N VAL A 146 -13.52 -2.39 -12.23
CA VAL A 146 -13.69 -3.14 -10.99
C VAL A 146 -15.17 -3.17 -10.61
N ARG A 147 -15.65 -4.29 -10.10
CA ARG A 147 -17.05 -4.49 -9.70
C ARG A 147 -17.18 -5.44 -8.52
N HIS A 148 -18.28 -5.30 -7.78
CA HIS A 148 -18.72 -6.32 -6.82
C HIS A 148 -19.54 -7.39 -7.57
N PRO A 149 -19.20 -8.68 -7.50
CA PRO A 149 -19.83 -9.72 -8.33
C PRO A 149 -21.32 -9.92 -8.02
N LYS A 150 -21.75 -9.60 -6.78
CA LYS A 150 -23.17 -9.69 -6.36
C LYS A 150 -23.90 -8.35 -6.36
N ASN A 151 -23.20 -7.23 -6.51
CA ASN A 151 -23.77 -5.88 -6.45
C ASN A 151 -23.27 -5.05 -7.64
N THR A 152 -23.83 -5.36 -8.81
CA THR A 152 -23.35 -4.84 -10.10
C THR A 152 -23.80 -3.40 -10.39
N ASP A 153 -24.51 -2.74 -9.49
CA ASP A 153 -24.84 -1.32 -9.63
C ASP A 153 -23.96 -0.44 -8.72
N GLU A 154 -23.13 -1.05 -7.87
CA GLU A 154 -22.24 -0.34 -6.96
C GLU A 154 -21.02 0.23 -7.69
N SER A 155 -20.82 1.53 -7.57
CA SER A 155 -19.60 2.20 -7.99
C SER A 155 -18.54 2.12 -6.89
N LEU A 156 -17.35 1.66 -7.25
CA LEU A 156 -16.27 1.43 -6.29
C LEU A 156 -15.21 2.52 -6.37
N SER A 157 -14.68 2.95 -5.21
CA SER A 157 -13.53 3.85 -5.17
C SER A 157 -12.25 3.07 -5.39
N VAL A 158 -11.42 3.55 -6.32
CA VAL A 158 -10.10 2.99 -6.62
C VAL A 158 -9.00 4.00 -6.32
N THR A 159 -7.92 3.54 -5.73
CA THR A 159 -6.71 4.30 -5.44
C THR A 159 -5.59 3.85 -6.38
N LEU A 160 -5.01 4.81 -7.09
CA LEU A 160 -3.79 4.61 -7.85
C LEU A 160 -2.58 4.78 -6.94
N ILE A 161 -1.75 3.75 -6.89
CA ILE A 161 -0.48 3.72 -6.18
C ILE A 161 0.64 3.73 -7.22
N ASP A 162 1.58 4.66 -7.09
CA ASP A 162 2.77 4.79 -7.92
C ASP A 162 4.01 4.46 -7.08
N ASN A 163 4.72 3.39 -7.44
CA ASN A 163 5.92 2.91 -6.75
C ASN A 163 5.71 2.81 -5.22
N GLY A 164 4.56 2.27 -4.81
CA GLY A 164 4.17 2.09 -3.41
C GLY A 164 3.57 3.33 -2.72
N LYS A 165 3.40 4.46 -3.41
CA LYS A 165 2.79 5.67 -2.84
C LYS A 165 1.41 5.96 -3.46
N PRO A 166 0.35 6.18 -2.67
CA PRO A 166 -0.93 6.65 -3.20
C PRO A 166 -0.77 8.01 -3.88
N VAL A 167 -1.21 8.14 -5.13
CA VAL A 167 -1.05 9.37 -5.91
C VAL A 167 -2.34 9.92 -6.51
N ALA A 168 -3.39 9.09 -6.66
CA ALA A 168 -4.69 9.53 -7.12
C ALA A 168 -5.81 8.60 -6.62
N ILE A 169 -7.04 9.12 -6.59
CA ILE A 169 -8.26 8.35 -6.31
C ILE A 169 -9.23 8.62 -7.46
N ALA A 170 -9.96 7.60 -7.89
CA ALA A 170 -11.06 7.71 -8.84
C ALA A 170 -12.24 6.84 -8.40
N ILE A 171 -13.37 7.00 -9.08
CA ILE A 171 -14.55 6.16 -8.92
C ILE A 171 -14.71 5.33 -10.20
N ALA A 172 -14.98 4.05 -10.03
CA ALA A 172 -15.35 3.14 -11.09
C ALA A 172 -16.86 3.26 -11.36
N ASP A 173 -17.26 4.32 -12.07
CA ASP A 173 -18.66 4.68 -12.35
C ASP A 173 -18.97 4.75 -13.85
N GLN A 174 -18.02 4.40 -14.71
CA GLN A 174 -18.19 4.48 -16.16
C GLN A 174 -18.77 3.17 -16.74
N PRO A 175 -19.49 3.23 -17.88
CA PRO A 175 -20.12 2.04 -18.46
C PRO A 175 -19.12 0.94 -18.84
N PHE A 176 -19.47 -0.33 -18.61
CA PHE A 176 -18.68 -1.52 -18.98
C PHE A 176 -19.37 -2.40 -20.03
N GLU A 177 -18.58 -3.09 -20.87
CA GLU A 177 -19.11 -4.03 -21.87
C GLU A 177 -19.65 -5.27 -21.15
N GLY A 178 -20.99 -5.41 -21.12
CA GLY A 178 -21.68 -6.39 -20.27
C GLY A 178 -22.71 -5.77 -19.33
N GLY A 179 -22.80 -4.44 -19.27
CA GLY A 179 -23.71 -3.69 -18.40
C GLY A 179 -23.05 -3.20 -17.11
N GLY A 180 -23.71 -2.26 -16.42
CA GLY A 180 -23.22 -1.67 -15.17
C GLY A 180 -22.19 -0.55 -15.36
N ASN A 181 -21.94 0.16 -14.26
CA ASN A 181 -21.03 1.29 -14.15
C ASN A 181 -19.80 0.87 -13.34
N HIS A 182 -18.78 0.35 -14.02
CA HIS A 182 -17.64 -0.35 -13.41
C HIS A 182 -16.28 0.07 -13.96
N ARG A 183 -16.25 0.89 -15.00
CA ARG A 183 -14.99 1.38 -15.57
C ARG A 183 -14.47 2.56 -14.78
N PHE A 184 -13.15 2.60 -14.60
CA PHE A 184 -12.45 3.76 -14.07
C PHE A 184 -11.46 4.31 -15.10
N ARG A 185 -11.18 5.61 -14.96
CA ARG A 185 -10.14 6.31 -15.71
C ARG A 185 -9.39 7.22 -14.74
N ILE A 186 -8.10 6.98 -14.57
CA ILE A 186 -7.25 7.72 -13.64
C ILE A 186 -6.17 8.46 -14.44
N PRO A 187 -6.28 9.78 -14.60
CA PRO A 187 -5.20 10.59 -15.14
C PRO A 187 -3.97 10.48 -14.23
N LEU A 188 -2.81 10.20 -14.82
CA LEU A 188 -1.54 10.18 -14.10
C LEU A 188 -1.22 11.58 -13.57
N PRO A 189 -0.82 11.71 -12.29
CA PRO A 189 -0.38 12.99 -11.76
C PRO A 189 0.93 13.41 -12.43
N ALA A 190 1.15 14.72 -12.56
CA ALA A 190 2.34 15.27 -13.21
C ALA A 190 3.66 14.81 -12.55
N SER A 191 3.64 14.50 -11.26
CA SER A 191 4.79 13.93 -10.54
C SER A 191 5.22 12.55 -11.07
N SER A 192 4.28 11.81 -11.66
CA SER A 192 4.53 10.51 -12.26
C SER A 192 5.02 10.62 -13.71
N LEU A 193 4.97 11.79 -14.35
CA LEU A 193 5.33 12.01 -15.76
C LEU A 193 6.80 12.42 -15.92
N ASN A 194 7.73 11.59 -15.46
CA ASN A 194 9.15 11.91 -15.37
C ASN A 194 10.04 11.21 -16.42
N GLY A 195 9.48 10.41 -17.33
CA GLY A 195 10.26 9.68 -18.33
C GLY A 195 10.91 8.38 -17.84
N LEU A 196 10.67 7.98 -16.58
CA LEU A 196 11.24 6.77 -15.97
C LEU A 196 10.23 5.61 -15.97
N PRO A 197 10.67 4.36 -15.74
CA PRO A 197 9.78 3.26 -15.43
C PRO A 197 9.05 3.49 -14.10
N HIS A 198 7.74 3.28 -14.11
CA HIS A 198 6.88 3.32 -12.93
C HIS A 198 6.11 2.02 -12.81
N LEU A 199 6.00 1.49 -11.58
CA LEU A 199 5.04 0.46 -11.23
C LEU A 199 3.78 1.12 -10.68
N PHE A 200 2.69 1.03 -11.45
CA PHE A 200 1.38 1.48 -11.02
C PHE A 200 0.55 0.29 -10.55
N ALA A 201 -0.06 0.42 -9.39
CA ALA A 201 -1.02 -0.53 -8.86
C ALA A 201 -2.35 0.18 -8.58
N VAL A 202 -3.47 -0.44 -8.96
CA VAL A 202 -4.81 0.08 -8.68
C VAL A 202 -5.45 -0.78 -7.61
N TRP A 203 -5.93 -0.13 -6.55
CA TRP A 203 -6.49 -0.80 -5.36
C TRP A 203 -7.89 -0.30 -5.03
N VAL A 204 -8.78 -1.20 -4.62
CA VAL A 204 -9.89 -0.83 -3.71
C VAL A 204 -9.32 -0.89 -2.30
N MET A 205 -9.62 0.09 -1.45
CA MET A 205 -9.01 0.21 -0.13
C MET A 205 -9.85 -0.42 0.99
N ASP A 206 -11.16 -0.57 0.77
CA ASP A 206 -12.08 -1.12 1.74
C ASP A 206 -13.15 -2.00 1.06
N PRO A 207 -13.02 -3.33 1.11
CA PRO A 207 -11.83 -4.05 1.55
C PRO A 207 -10.61 -3.88 0.62
N PRO A 208 -9.37 -4.05 1.14
CA PRO A 208 -8.16 -4.01 0.34
C PRO A 208 -8.16 -5.07 -0.77
N PHE A 209 -8.25 -4.64 -2.03
CA PHE A 209 -8.23 -5.52 -3.20
C PHE A 209 -7.36 -4.92 -4.30
N LEU A 210 -6.35 -5.68 -4.73
CA LEU A 210 -5.54 -5.31 -5.88
C LEU A 210 -6.32 -5.59 -7.17
N VAL A 211 -6.75 -4.53 -7.84
CA VAL A 211 -7.45 -4.59 -9.13
C VAL A 211 -6.49 -5.02 -10.25
N GLY A 212 -5.23 -4.57 -10.17
CA GLY A 212 -4.19 -4.94 -11.11
C GLY A 212 -2.98 -4.01 -11.06
N GLU A 213 -1.91 -4.43 -11.72
CA GLU A 213 -0.65 -3.71 -11.79
C GLU A 213 -0.17 -3.54 -13.23
N VAL A 214 0.50 -2.44 -13.50
CA VAL A 214 1.15 -2.18 -14.79
C VAL A 214 2.50 -1.50 -14.56
N SER A 215 3.55 -2.06 -15.18
CA SER A 215 4.87 -1.45 -15.22
C SER A 215 5.07 -0.78 -16.59
N VAL A 216 5.27 0.53 -16.60
CA VAL A 216 5.34 1.30 -17.85
C VAL A 216 6.32 2.46 -17.74
N VAL A 217 7.00 2.77 -18.85
CA VAL A 217 7.79 3.99 -18.98
C VAL A 217 6.83 5.11 -19.38
N VAL A 218 6.65 6.06 -18.47
CA VAL A 218 5.72 7.19 -18.64
C VAL A 218 6.32 8.26 -19.54
N PRO A 219 5.49 8.99 -20.31
CA PRO A 219 5.96 10.16 -21.04
C PRO A 219 6.47 11.22 -20.06
N SER A 220 7.62 11.83 -20.37
CA SER A 220 8.12 12.98 -19.60
C SER A 220 7.35 14.25 -19.94
N VAL A 221 7.24 15.17 -18.98
CA VAL A 221 6.76 16.55 -19.21
C VAL A 221 7.23 17.10 -20.57
N LEU A 222 6.27 17.38 -21.46
CA LEU A 222 6.48 17.75 -22.87
C LEU A 222 7.14 19.12 -23.08
N THR A 223 7.32 19.92 -22.02
CA THR A 223 7.97 21.23 -22.14
C THR A 223 9.44 21.02 -22.51
N PRO A 224 9.89 21.47 -23.69
CA PRO A 224 11.28 21.28 -24.11
C PRO A 224 12.27 21.82 -23.07
N GLU A 225 13.37 21.10 -22.84
CA GLU A 225 14.36 21.45 -21.82
C GLU A 225 14.91 22.87 -22.02
N ASP A 226 15.09 23.31 -23.27
CA ASP A 226 15.54 24.65 -23.62
C ASP A 226 14.53 25.73 -23.17
N VAL A 227 13.24 25.44 -23.24
CA VAL A 227 12.18 26.34 -22.74
C VAL A 227 12.21 26.39 -21.21
N LEU A 228 12.34 25.26 -20.53
CA LEU A 228 12.45 25.23 -19.06
C LEU A 228 13.71 25.94 -18.58
N ARG A 229 14.87 25.69 -19.21
CA ARG A 229 16.13 26.37 -18.88
C ARG A 229 16.04 27.88 -19.09
N ARG A 230 15.42 28.32 -20.20
CA ARG A 230 15.26 29.75 -20.51
C ARG A 230 14.37 30.48 -19.51
N ASN A 231 13.28 29.85 -19.06
CA ASN A 231 12.28 30.51 -18.21
C ASN A 231 12.51 30.30 -16.71
N CYS A 232 13.04 29.14 -16.30
CA CYS A 232 13.34 28.87 -14.88
C CYS A 232 14.72 29.39 -14.47
N GLY A 233 15.65 29.57 -15.41
CA GLY A 233 17.01 30.05 -15.14
C GLY A 233 17.70 29.22 -14.05
N PRO A 234 18.23 29.85 -12.97
CA PRO A 234 18.91 29.14 -11.89
C PRO A 234 17.98 28.24 -11.06
N ASN A 235 16.65 28.40 -11.16
CA ASN A 235 15.67 27.60 -10.43
C ASN A 235 15.25 26.33 -11.20
N PHE A 236 15.86 26.06 -12.36
CA PHE A 236 15.60 24.84 -13.11
C PHE A 236 16.03 23.61 -12.30
N ARG A 237 15.08 22.75 -11.95
CA ARG A 237 15.36 21.57 -11.14
C ARG A 237 16.21 20.58 -11.93
N SER A 238 17.41 20.32 -11.45
CA SER A 238 18.43 19.55 -12.18
C SER A 238 18.02 18.12 -12.54
N TYR A 239 17.09 17.51 -11.78
CA TYR A 239 16.57 16.17 -12.05
C TYR A 239 15.54 16.14 -13.21
N LEU A 240 15.00 17.29 -13.63
CA LEU A 240 14.11 17.38 -14.79
C LEU A 240 14.86 17.39 -16.12
N ALA A 241 16.18 17.59 -16.09
CA ALA A 241 16.99 17.51 -17.29
C ALA A 241 17.26 16.04 -17.66
N PRO A 242 17.07 15.61 -18.92
CA PRO A 242 17.53 14.30 -19.40
C PRO A 242 19.02 14.05 -19.15
N SER A 243 19.82 15.13 -19.12
CA SER A 243 21.25 15.11 -18.80
C SER A 243 21.58 14.99 -17.30
N GLY A 244 20.58 15.06 -16.42
CA GLY A 244 20.75 15.04 -14.96
C GLY A 244 21.42 13.77 -14.43
N GLN A 245 21.06 12.61 -14.99
CA GLN A 245 21.67 11.33 -14.63
C GLN A 245 23.18 11.30 -14.91
N PHE A 246 23.62 11.86 -16.04
CA PHE A 246 25.04 11.90 -16.40
C PHE A 246 25.82 12.84 -15.49
N ARG A 247 25.20 13.95 -15.05
CA ARG A 247 25.81 14.85 -14.07
C ARG A 247 25.98 14.19 -12.72
N TYR A 248 24.97 13.47 -12.25
CA TYR A 248 25.08 12.69 -11.01
C TYR A 248 26.21 11.66 -11.10
N GLU A 249 26.29 10.93 -12.21
CA GLU A 249 27.37 9.96 -12.42
C GLU A 249 28.75 10.63 -12.50
N SER A 250 28.84 11.80 -13.14
CA SER A 250 30.05 12.63 -13.19
C SER A 250 30.50 13.05 -11.79
N LEU A 251 29.58 13.57 -10.98
CA LEU A 251 29.82 13.97 -9.60
C LEU A 251 30.27 12.78 -8.74
N ARG A 252 29.57 11.64 -8.85
CA ARG A 252 29.92 10.40 -8.14
C ARG A 252 31.35 9.96 -8.45
N ARG A 253 31.76 10.05 -9.72
CA ARG A 253 33.12 9.68 -10.17
C ARG A 253 34.17 10.70 -9.71
N GLN A 254 33.88 11.99 -9.79
CA GLN A 254 34.75 13.06 -9.28
C GLN A 254 35.05 12.88 -7.79
N LEU A 255 34.03 12.65 -6.96
CA LEU A 255 34.20 12.41 -5.54
C LEU A 255 35.10 11.20 -5.26
N LYS A 256 34.92 10.10 -6.03
CA LYS A 256 35.81 8.93 -5.94
C LYS A 256 37.25 9.25 -6.34
N MET A 257 37.47 10.06 -7.38
CA MET A 257 38.80 10.48 -7.81
C MET A 257 39.50 11.33 -6.76
N ILE A 258 38.80 12.34 -6.22
CA ILE A 258 39.29 13.21 -5.14
C ILE A 258 39.69 12.37 -3.92
N ALA A 259 38.83 11.44 -3.49
CA ALA A 259 39.13 10.56 -2.35
C ALA A 259 40.38 9.69 -2.57
N ARG A 260 40.56 9.16 -3.79
CA ARG A 260 41.77 8.38 -4.16
C ARG A 260 43.04 9.22 -4.19
N GLN A 261 42.94 10.49 -4.55
CA GLN A 261 44.09 11.39 -4.68
C GLN A 261 44.49 12.02 -3.35
N ALA A 262 43.52 12.40 -2.50
CA ALA A 262 43.76 12.92 -1.17
C ALA A 262 44.63 11.99 -0.30
N GLY A 263 44.48 10.67 -0.46
CA GLY A 263 45.27 9.67 0.28
C GLY A 263 46.73 9.50 -0.18
N LYS A 264 47.16 10.14 -1.28
CA LYS A 264 48.51 9.96 -1.86
C LYS A 264 49.55 10.98 -1.39
N GLY A 265 49.14 12.04 -0.70
CA GLY A 265 50.04 13.11 -0.24
C GLY A 265 50.68 13.94 -1.37
N GLY A 266 51.38 15.01 -1.01
CA GLY A 266 52.05 15.92 -1.96
C GLY A 266 51.14 17.07 -2.43
N VAL A 267 50.88 17.16 -3.74
CA VAL A 267 50.06 18.23 -4.36
C VAL A 267 48.62 18.22 -3.85
N TRP A 268 48.12 17.05 -3.45
CA TRP A 268 46.78 16.84 -2.87
C TRP A 268 46.83 16.95 -1.35
N ASN A 269 46.83 18.19 -0.86
CA ASN A 269 46.66 18.52 0.56
C ASN A 269 45.25 19.06 0.83
N ASP A 270 44.92 19.35 2.10
CA ASP A 270 43.59 19.84 2.51
C ASP A 270 43.15 21.08 1.71
N ALA A 271 44.08 22.01 1.44
CA ALA A 271 43.79 23.22 0.67
C ALA A 271 43.47 22.91 -0.80
N THR A 272 44.22 22.02 -1.44
CA THR A 272 43.97 21.59 -2.82
C THR A 272 42.66 20.81 -2.94
N VAL A 273 42.37 19.94 -1.98
CA VAL A 273 41.09 19.20 -1.92
C VAL A 273 39.93 20.18 -1.75
N ALA A 274 40.02 21.12 -0.81
CA ALA A 274 38.99 22.14 -0.61
C ALA A 274 38.75 22.98 -1.87
N ALA A 275 39.84 23.43 -2.53
CA ALA A 275 39.76 24.20 -3.78
C ALA A 275 39.11 23.38 -4.91
N THR A 276 39.44 22.09 -5.02
CA THR A 276 38.87 21.19 -6.04
C THR A 276 37.38 20.96 -5.81
N VAL A 277 36.97 20.74 -4.56
CA VAL A 277 35.55 20.58 -4.20
C VAL A 277 34.77 21.88 -4.44
N ALA A 278 35.35 23.04 -4.13
CA ALA A 278 34.72 24.34 -4.39
C ALA A 278 34.56 24.61 -5.90
N GLN A 279 35.59 24.31 -6.70
CA GLN A 279 35.54 24.38 -8.15
C GLN A 279 34.47 23.41 -8.70
N LEU A 280 34.41 22.17 -8.19
CA LEU A 280 33.44 21.16 -8.58
C LEU A 280 32.00 21.61 -8.31
N ALA A 281 31.73 22.18 -7.13
CA ALA A 281 30.42 22.74 -6.80
C ALA A 281 30.05 23.88 -7.76
N THR A 282 30.99 24.78 -8.04
CA THR A 282 30.78 25.89 -8.97
C THR A 282 30.47 25.38 -10.37
N VAL A 283 31.31 24.52 -10.95
CA VAL A 283 31.09 24.03 -12.33
C VAL A 283 29.83 23.18 -12.45
N HIS A 284 29.45 22.44 -11.40
CA HIS A 284 28.19 21.68 -11.40
C HIS A 284 26.97 22.62 -11.50
N GLU A 285 26.95 23.70 -10.71
CA GLU A 285 25.93 24.75 -10.81
C GLU A 285 25.91 25.42 -12.19
N GLU A 286 27.08 25.69 -12.77
CA GLU A 286 27.19 26.31 -14.08
C GLU A 286 26.67 25.42 -15.22
N VAL A 287 26.89 24.10 -15.14
CA VAL A 287 26.37 23.15 -16.12
C VAL A 287 24.84 23.00 -16.00
N ILE A 288 24.29 23.04 -14.78
CA ILE A 288 22.84 23.05 -14.54
C ILE A 288 22.21 24.31 -15.15
N ARG A 289 22.80 25.47 -14.86
CA ARG A 289 22.30 26.76 -15.32
C ARG A 289 22.35 26.91 -16.85
N GLY A 290 23.37 26.35 -17.50
CA GLY A 290 23.52 26.39 -18.96
C GLY A 290 24.03 27.74 -19.49
N PHE A 291 23.78 28.02 -20.78
CA PHE A 291 24.31 29.19 -21.51
C PHE A 291 23.22 30.16 -22.04
N GLY A 292 22.03 30.16 -21.44
CA GLY A 292 20.89 31.01 -21.85
C GLY A 292 21.16 32.52 -21.79
N THR A 293 20.49 33.29 -22.64
CA THR A 293 20.73 34.72 -22.85
C THR A 293 20.19 35.58 -21.70
N GLN A 294 21.11 36.21 -20.95
CA GLN A 294 21.01 37.40 -20.07
C GLN A 294 21.93 37.21 -18.83
N ARG A 295 23.18 36.80 -19.05
CA ARG A 295 24.17 36.59 -17.97
C ARG A 295 25.33 37.57 -18.11
N LYS A 296 25.71 38.20 -17.00
CA LYS A 296 26.86 39.12 -16.92
C LYS A 296 27.98 38.61 -16.01
N ASP A 297 27.66 37.77 -15.02
CA ASP A 297 28.64 37.32 -14.03
C ASP A 297 29.13 35.90 -14.30
N PHE A 298 30.43 35.72 -14.50
CA PHE A 298 31.07 34.43 -14.77
C PHE A 298 32.19 34.19 -13.76
N PRO A 299 32.00 33.29 -12.76
CA PRO A 299 33.07 32.91 -11.83
C PRO A 299 34.31 32.42 -12.59
N PRO A 300 35.52 32.71 -12.11
CA PRO A 300 36.72 32.22 -12.77
C PRO A 300 36.78 30.68 -12.73
N LEU A 301 37.16 30.09 -13.86
CA LEU A 301 37.42 28.66 -13.97
C LEU A 301 38.93 28.41 -13.89
N VAL A 302 39.34 27.48 -13.03
CA VAL A 302 40.75 27.12 -12.86
C VAL A 302 41.02 25.75 -13.47
N PHE A 303 41.91 25.72 -14.46
CA PHE A 303 42.42 24.49 -15.05
C PHE A 303 43.80 24.17 -14.48
N HIS A 304 44.00 22.91 -14.09
CA HIS A 304 45.33 22.44 -13.74
C HIS A 304 46.20 22.38 -14.99
N LYS A 305 47.43 22.89 -14.91
CA LYS A 305 48.42 22.85 -16.00
C LYS A 305 49.46 21.78 -15.69
N PRO A 306 49.27 20.54 -16.16
CA PRO A 306 50.26 19.48 -15.97
C PRO A 306 51.55 19.81 -16.73
N ALA A 307 52.71 19.46 -16.18
CA ALA A 307 54.00 19.69 -16.86
C ALA A 307 54.14 18.89 -18.16
N ASN A 308 53.52 17.71 -18.23
CA ASN A 308 53.51 16.82 -19.39
C ASN A 308 52.07 16.34 -19.66
N PRO A 309 51.24 17.10 -20.41
CA PRO A 309 49.89 16.68 -20.78
C PRO A 309 49.93 15.47 -21.72
N ARG A 310 48.98 14.54 -21.55
CA ARG A 310 48.83 13.37 -22.44
C ARG A 310 47.97 13.66 -23.66
N VAL A 311 47.12 14.68 -23.58
CA VAL A 311 46.13 15.06 -24.59
C VAL A 311 46.06 16.58 -24.65
N SER A 312 45.88 17.16 -25.84
CA SER A 312 45.56 18.58 -26.00
C SER A 312 44.10 18.72 -26.44
N ILE A 313 43.33 19.58 -25.78
CA ILE A 313 41.93 19.83 -26.13
C ILE A 313 41.82 21.18 -26.84
N VAL A 314 41.50 21.16 -28.13
CA VAL A 314 41.35 22.38 -28.93
C VAL A 314 39.88 22.76 -29.06
N ILE A 315 39.49 23.90 -28.48
CA ILE A 315 38.11 24.42 -28.53
C ILE A 315 38.06 25.68 -29.41
N PRO A 316 37.51 25.60 -30.64
CA PRO A 316 37.31 26.79 -31.45
C PRO A 316 36.21 27.65 -30.81
N ALA A 317 36.51 28.93 -30.56
CA ALA A 317 35.57 29.87 -29.95
C ALA A 317 35.46 31.14 -30.80
N HIS A 318 34.23 31.53 -31.16
CA HIS A 318 33.97 32.78 -31.90
C HIS A 318 32.65 33.42 -31.43
N ASN A 319 32.75 34.59 -30.77
CA ASN A 319 31.63 35.42 -30.34
C ASN A 319 30.49 34.69 -29.60
N LYS A 320 30.83 33.64 -28.82
CA LYS A 320 29.88 32.78 -28.08
C LYS A 320 30.38 32.50 -26.66
N PHE A 321 30.77 33.55 -25.93
CA PHE A 321 31.42 33.43 -24.61
C PHE A 321 30.67 32.52 -23.64
N ALA A 322 29.35 32.69 -23.48
CA ALA A 322 28.55 31.87 -22.56
C ALA A 322 28.56 30.37 -22.92
N VAL A 323 28.59 30.05 -24.21
CA VAL A 323 28.66 28.67 -24.71
C VAL A 323 30.05 28.09 -24.44
N THR A 324 31.10 28.84 -24.78
CA THR A 324 32.49 28.45 -24.51
C THR A 324 32.73 28.25 -23.00
N TYR A 325 32.22 29.15 -22.17
CA TYR A 325 32.31 29.04 -20.72
C TYR A 325 31.61 27.77 -20.20
N ASN A 326 30.38 27.49 -20.66
CA ASN A 326 29.64 26.29 -20.26
C ASN A 326 30.34 25.00 -20.75
N CYS A 327 30.97 25.03 -21.92
CA CYS A 327 31.82 23.95 -22.42
C CYS A 327 33.02 23.70 -21.49
N LEU A 328 33.74 24.76 -21.09
CA LEU A 328 34.86 24.65 -20.15
C LEU A 328 34.42 24.14 -18.77
N ALA A 329 33.29 24.61 -18.25
CA ALA A 329 32.71 24.09 -17.01
C ALA A 329 32.35 22.60 -17.12
N SER A 330 31.81 22.17 -18.27
CA SER A 330 31.50 20.76 -18.53
C SER A 330 32.76 19.89 -18.57
N LEU A 331 33.86 20.40 -19.14
CA LEU A 331 35.16 19.71 -19.13
C LEU A 331 35.72 19.54 -17.72
N LEU A 332 35.59 20.55 -16.86
CA LEU A 332 36.01 20.46 -15.45
C LEU A 332 35.09 19.57 -14.62
N LEU A 333 33.80 19.47 -14.97
CA LEU A 333 32.87 18.55 -14.31
C LEU A 333 33.15 17.09 -14.70
N ALA A 334 33.61 16.85 -15.93
CA ALA A 334 33.87 15.51 -16.45
C ALA A 334 35.06 14.83 -15.75
N PRO A 335 34.90 13.62 -15.18
CA PRO A 335 35.99 12.87 -14.58
C PRO A 335 36.94 12.36 -15.66
N ASN A 336 38.23 12.74 -15.59
CA ASN A 336 39.24 12.37 -16.57
C ASN A 336 40.52 11.83 -15.89
N GLU A 337 40.97 10.64 -16.30
CA GLU A 337 42.24 10.08 -15.82
C GLU A 337 43.45 10.55 -16.65
N ALA A 338 43.24 10.96 -17.90
CA ALA A 338 44.29 11.53 -18.75
C ALA A 338 44.52 13.00 -18.41
N SER A 339 45.79 13.39 -18.25
CA SER A 339 46.16 14.79 -18.13
C SER A 339 45.97 15.50 -19.46
N PHE A 340 45.44 16.73 -19.44
CA PHE A 340 45.22 17.52 -20.63
C PHE A 340 45.66 18.97 -20.46
N GLU A 341 45.89 19.64 -21.59
CA GLU A 341 46.11 21.08 -21.72
C GLU A 341 45.04 21.75 -22.60
#